data_AF-X6LX39-F1
#
_entry.id   AF-X6LX39-F1
#
_cell.length_a   1.000
_cell.length_b   1.000
_cell.length_c   1.000
_cell.angle_alpha   90.00
_cell.angle_beta   90.00
_cell.angle_gamma   90.00
#
_symmetry.space_group_name_H-M   'P 1'
#
loop_
_entity.id
_entity.type
_entity.pdbx_description
1 polymer ?
#
loop_
_entity_poly.entity_id
_entity_poly.type
_entity_poly.pdbx_seq_one_letter_code
_entity_poly.pdbx_strand_id
1 'polypeptide(L)'
;AKQKWKEKSDMDVVDPLGDNFLLSTKLPQSSIVNNDQLSDEQKAVALIDKYIVTGAQYEVNLPYDMRMNFMKLLHPRHPRYMPRHLHQQTNPFEQMTLSDFVFLFDPVLKELFQLMRHSYSRFTTTTAFHNFMEHIHP
;
A
#
# COMPACT_ATOMS: atom_id res chain seq x y z
N ALA A 1 -24.26 16.40 -8.63
CA ALA A 1 -23.65 16.93 -7.39
C ALA A 1 -22.99 15.77 -6.66
N LYS A 2 -21.66 15.77 -6.51
CA LYS A 2 -20.92 14.68 -5.85
C LYS A 2 -21.00 14.88 -4.34
N GLN A 3 -21.69 13.98 -3.65
CA GLN A 3 -21.80 13.96 -2.19
C GLN A 3 -20.44 13.56 -1.60
N LYS A 4 -19.80 14.48 -0.88
CA LYS A 4 -18.60 14.22 -0.07
C LYS A 4 -19.04 13.41 1.15
N TRP A 5 -18.69 12.13 1.18
CA TRP A 5 -18.81 11.32 2.39
C TRP A 5 -17.70 11.75 3.35
N LYS A 6 -18.07 12.33 4.49
CA LYS A 6 -17.18 12.55 5.63
C LYS A 6 -17.62 11.57 6.71
N GLU A 7 -17.00 10.40 6.73
CA GLU A 7 -17.08 9.49 7.87
C GLU A 7 -16.07 10.00 8.91
N LYS A 8 -16.54 10.23 10.15
CA LYS A 8 -15.67 10.58 11.27
C LYS A 8 -14.91 9.33 11.69
N SER A 9 -13.71 9.12 11.14
CA SER A 9 -12.78 8.14 11.68
C SER A 9 -12.17 8.71 12.97
N ASP A 10 -12.03 7.89 14.00
CA ASP A 10 -11.44 8.23 15.31
C ASP A 10 -9.91 8.49 15.25
N MET A 11 -9.37 8.61 14.03
CA MET A 11 -8.02 9.11 13.74
C MET A 11 -8.13 10.37 12.88
N ASP A 12 -8.55 11.48 13.48
CA ASP A 12 -8.27 12.79 12.91
C ASP A 12 -6.75 13.01 12.99
N VAL A 13 -6.02 12.53 11.99
CA VAL A 13 -4.63 12.89 11.77
C VAL A 13 -4.65 14.36 11.36
N VAL A 14 -4.48 15.24 12.34
CA VAL A 14 -4.21 16.65 12.09
C VAL A 14 -2.82 16.69 11.45
N ASP A 15 -2.79 16.70 10.11
CA ASP A 15 -1.58 16.96 9.36
C ASP A 15 -1.46 18.48 9.15
N PRO A 16 -0.61 19.18 9.94
CA PRO A 16 -0.41 20.62 9.79
C PRO A 16 0.22 21.00 8.43
N LEU A 17 0.64 20.02 7.63
CA LEU A 17 1.21 20.19 6.29
C LEU A 17 0.30 19.61 5.20
N GLY A 18 -0.96 19.27 5.49
CA GLY A 18 -1.84 18.51 4.59
C GLY A 18 -2.05 19.11 3.19
N ASP A 19 -1.89 20.44 3.05
CA ASP A 19 -1.96 21.14 1.76
C ASP A 19 -0.58 21.39 1.09
N ASN A 20 0.54 21.09 1.76
CA ASN A 20 1.89 21.38 1.29
C ASN A 20 2.51 20.27 0.44
N PHE A 21 1.89 19.08 0.40
CA PHE A 21 2.33 17.96 -0.43
C PHE A 21 1.48 17.82 -1.69
N LEU A 22 1.41 18.87 -2.50
CA LEU A 22 0.93 18.76 -3.89
C LEU A 22 1.96 17.96 -4.69
N LEU A 23 1.79 16.64 -4.73
CA LEU A 23 2.57 15.77 -5.60
C LEU A 23 2.39 16.25 -7.05
N SER A 24 3.49 16.65 -7.68
CA SER A 24 3.44 17.11 -9.06
C SER A 24 2.87 16.00 -9.96
N THR A 25 1.95 16.37 -10.85
CA THR A 25 1.44 15.46 -11.90
C THR A 25 2.54 14.97 -12.85
N LYS A 26 3.72 15.59 -12.80
CA LYS A 26 4.91 15.18 -13.54
C LYS A 26 5.67 14.03 -12.89
N LEU A 27 5.39 13.71 -11.62
CA LEU A 27 6.02 12.59 -10.95
C LEU A 27 5.52 11.26 -11.54
N PRO A 28 6.38 10.24 -11.65
CA PRO A 28 5.98 8.92 -12.11
C PRO A 28 4.78 8.41 -11.31
N GLN A 29 3.71 8.10 -12.03
CA GLN A 29 2.48 7.57 -11.45
C GLN A 29 2.50 6.04 -11.49
N SER A 30 1.92 5.40 -10.47
CA SER A 30 1.78 3.95 -10.46
C SER A 30 0.91 3.50 -11.64
N SER A 31 1.47 2.63 -12.49
CA SER A 31 0.76 1.99 -13.61
C SER A 31 -0.30 0.99 -13.17
N ILE A 32 -0.33 0.63 -11.88
CA ILE A 32 -1.36 -0.25 -11.31
C ILE A 32 -2.54 0.60 -10.82
N VAL A 33 -2.26 1.60 -9.98
CA VAL A 33 -3.30 2.40 -9.31
C VAL A 33 -4.04 3.31 -10.29
N ASN A 34 -3.31 3.94 -11.20
CA ASN A 34 -3.87 4.89 -12.18
C ASN A 34 -4.31 4.23 -13.49
N ASN A 35 -4.54 2.91 -13.49
CA ASN A 35 -5.06 2.21 -14.64
C ASN A 35 -6.57 2.04 -14.53
N ASP A 36 -7.32 2.83 -15.29
CA ASP A 36 -8.79 2.82 -15.30
C ASP A 36 -9.38 1.54 -15.91
N GLN A 37 -8.57 0.71 -16.57
CA GLN A 37 -8.99 -0.57 -17.14
C GLN A 37 -8.98 -1.72 -16.12
N LEU A 38 -8.38 -1.51 -14.94
CA LEU A 38 -8.34 -2.50 -13.87
C LEU A 38 -9.43 -2.22 -12.84
N SER A 39 -10.17 -3.25 -12.43
CA SER A 39 -11.03 -3.17 -11.26
C SER A 39 -10.18 -2.98 -9.99
N ASP A 40 -10.77 -2.43 -8.93
CA ASP A 40 -10.04 -2.24 -7.67
C ASP A 40 -9.53 -3.57 -7.09
N GLU A 41 -10.28 -4.65 -7.25
CA GLU A 41 -9.82 -6.01 -6.89
C GLU A 41 -8.59 -6.43 -7.70
N GLN A 42 -8.58 -6.18 -9.01
CA GLN A 42 -7.42 -6.47 -9.86
C GLN A 42 -6.22 -5.61 -9.46
N LYS A 43 -6.43 -4.35 -9.07
CA LYS A 43 -5.39 -3.48 -8.54
C LYS A 43 -4.84 -4.02 -7.22
N ALA A 44 -5.71 -4.44 -6.30
CA ALA A 44 -5.31 -5.04 -5.04
C ALA A 44 -4.44 -6.29 -5.27
N VAL A 45 -4.88 -7.22 -6.12
CA VAL A 45 -4.10 -8.40 -6.52
C VAL A 45 -2.74 -8.00 -7.10
N ALA A 46 -2.70 -7.06 -8.04
CA ALA A 46 -1.45 -6.62 -8.65
C ALA A 46 -0.48 -5.96 -7.66
N LEU A 47 -1.00 -5.24 -6.65
CA LEU A 47 -0.18 -4.67 -5.57
C LEU A 47 0.37 -5.76 -4.65
N ILE A 48 -0.46 -6.75 -4.29
CA ILE A 48 -0.02 -7.90 -3.49
C ILE A 48 1.09 -8.65 -4.24
N ASP A 49 0.90 -8.94 -5.53
CA ASP A 49 1.89 -9.64 -6.35
C ASP A 49 3.21 -8.87 -6.47
N LYS A 50 3.13 -7.53 -6.60
CA LYS A 50 4.31 -6.69 -6.80
C LYS A 50 5.12 -6.44 -5.53
N TYR A 51 4.46 -6.30 -4.39
CA TYR A 51 5.09 -5.82 -3.15
C TYR A 51 5.02 -6.81 -1.99
N ILE A 52 4.06 -7.74 -1.96
CA ILE A 52 3.76 -8.58 -0.79
C ILE A 52 4.06 -10.07 -1.04
N VAL A 53 4.01 -10.58 -2.27
CA VAL A 53 4.39 -11.98 -2.53
C VAL A 53 5.87 -12.21 -2.22
N THR A 54 6.19 -13.33 -1.57
CA THR A 54 7.59 -13.73 -1.31
C THR A 54 8.33 -13.99 -2.63
N GLY A 55 9.48 -13.37 -2.78
CA GLY A 55 10.28 -13.40 -4.00
C GLY A 55 9.82 -12.39 -5.06
N ALA A 56 8.90 -11.48 -4.74
CA ALA A 56 8.57 -10.36 -5.62
C ALA A 56 9.77 -9.42 -5.78
N GLN A 57 9.93 -8.83 -6.97
CA GLN A 57 11.07 -7.93 -7.25
C GLN A 57 11.14 -6.74 -6.30
N TYR A 58 9.98 -6.25 -5.86
CA TYR A 58 9.86 -5.12 -4.94
C TYR A 58 9.26 -5.57 -3.61
N GLU A 59 9.52 -6.81 -3.20
CA GLU A 59 9.05 -7.37 -1.93
C GLU A 59 9.41 -6.44 -0.76
N VAL A 60 8.39 -5.99 -0.04
CA VAL A 60 8.57 -5.20 1.17
C VAL A 60 8.79 -6.11 2.38
N ASN A 61 9.59 -5.64 3.33
CA ASN A 61 9.86 -6.35 4.57
C ASN A 61 8.63 -6.26 5.49
N LEU A 62 7.89 -7.37 5.63
CA LEU A 62 6.65 -7.44 6.42
C LEU A 62 6.70 -8.64 7.39
N PRO A 63 6.00 -8.55 8.54
CA PRO A 63 5.81 -9.70 9.41
C PRO A 63 5.18 -10.88 8.67
N TYR A 64 5.62 -12.09 9.02
CA TYR A 64 5.17 -13.31 8.36
C TYR A 64 3.65 -13.48 8.35
N ASP A 65 3.00 -13.29 9.50
CA ASP A 65 1.54 -13.47 9.63
C ASP A 65 0.75 -12.50 8.74
N MET A 66 1.21 -11.24 8.66
CA MET A 66 0.63 -10.24 7.78
C MET A 66 0.74 -10.70 6.33
N ARG A 67 1.94 -11.11 5.90
CA ARG A 67 2.16 -11.61 4.54
C ARG A 67 1.25 -12.79 4.22
N MET A 68 1.13 -13.75 5.13
CA MET A 68 0.28 -14.93 4.95
C MET A 68 -1.20 -14.56 4.85
N ASN A 69 -1.66 -13.52 5.55
CA ASN A 69 -3.04 -13.05 5.40
C ASN A 69 -3.32 -12.50 4.00
N PHE A 70 -2.37 -11.79 3.39
CA PHE A 70 -2.50 -11.38 1.98
C PHE A 70 -2.38 -12.54 1.01
N MET A 71 -1.50 -13.52 1.27
CA MET A 71 -1.41 -14.72 0.43
C MET A 71 -2.73 -15.51 0.42
N LYS A 72 -3.51 -15.46 1.50
CA LYS A 72 -4.84 -16.07 1.54
C LYS A 72 -5.78 -15.49 0.48
N LEU A 73 -5.67 -14.20 0.17
CA LEU A 73 -6.49 -13.49 -0.82
C LEU A 73 -6.14 -13.86 -2.27
N LEU A 74 -4.95 -14.41 -2.51
CA LEU A 74 -4.49 -14.80 -3.85
C LEU A 74 -4.88 -16.23 -4.25
N HIS A 75 -5.52 -17.00 -3.37
CA HIS A 75 -5.65 -18.46 -3.50
C HIS A 75 -6.15 -18.95 -4.86
N PRO A 76 -7.12 -18.35 -5.57
CA PRO A 76 -7.56 -18.92 -6.83
C PRO A 76 -6.56 -18.80 -7.99
N ARG A 77 -5.56 -17.89 -7.92
CA ARG A 77 -4.77 -17.47 -9.10
C ARG A 77 -3.29 -17.85 -9.08
N HIS A 78 -2.76 -18.31 -7.95
CA HIS A 78 -1.32 -18.65 -7.85
C HIS A 78 -1.08 -20.17 -7.66
N PRO A 79 -0.57 -20.88 -8.68
CA PRO A 79 -0.31 -22.32 -8.60
C PRO A 79 0.73 -22.71 -7.53
N ARG A 80 1.55 -21.75 -7.08
CA ARG A 80 2.66 -21.99 -6.14
C ARG A 80 2.23 -22.14 -4.68
N TYR A 81 0.99 -21.77 -4.34
CA TYR A 81 0.54 -21.66 -2.94
C TYR A 81 -0.69 -22.53 -2.61
N MET A 82 -1.04 -23.50 -3.45
CA MET A 82 -2.26 -24.31 -3.29
C MET A 82 -2.04 -25.61 -2.50
N PRO A 83 -2.78 -25.84 -1.39
CA PRO A 83 -3.05 -27.19 -0.89
C PRO A 83 -4.01 -27.93 -1.83
N ARG A 84 -3.68 -29.17 -2.21
CA ARG A 84 -4.36 -29.99 -3.24
C ARG A 84 -5.84 -30.33 -3.03
N HIS A 85 -6.53 -29.81 -2.01
CA HIS A 85 -7.77 -30.43 -1.52
C HIS A 85 -9.01 -29.52 -1.33
N LEU A 86 -9.03 -28.26 -1.75
CA LEU A 86 -10.24 -27.42 -1.65
C LEU A 86 -10.82 -27.07 -3.02
N HIS A 87 -11.76 -27.91 -3.47
CA HIS A 87 -12.68 -27.63 -4.57
C HIS A 87 -13.78 -26.67 -4.08
N GLN A 88 -14.08 -25.66 -4.88
CA GLN A 88 -15.05 -24.57 -4.65
C GLN A 88 -14.63 -23.54 -3.58
N GLN A 89 -13.76 -22.60 -3.96
CA GLN A 89 -13.63 -21.35 -3.20
C GLN A 89 -14.19 -20.19 -4.01
N THR A 90 -15.20 -19.56 -3.42
CA THR A 90 -15.70 -18.23 -3.76
C THR A 90 -14.56 -17.21 -3.70
N ASN A 91 -14.64 -16.17 -4.52
CA ASN A 91 -13.63 -15.10 -4.56
C ASN A 91 -13.50 -14.50 -3.14
N PRO A 92 -12.31 -14.51 -2.51
CA PRO A 92 -12.15 -14.01 -1.14
C PRO A 92 -12.49 -12.51 -1.02
N PHE A 93 -12.37 -11.75 -2.11
CA PHE A 93 -12.75 -10.34 -2.12
C PHE A 93 -14.27 -10.14 -2.06
N GLU A 94 -15.08 -11.07 -2.57
CA GLU A 94 -16.56 -11.01 -2.49
C GLU A 94 -17.08 -11.23 -1.07
N GLN A 95 -16.29 -11.88 -0.21
CA GLN A 95 -16.65 -12.12 1.20
C GLN A 95 -16.24 -10.95 2.11
N MET A 96 -15.45 -10.02 1.61
CA MET A 96 -14.90 -8.90 2.37
C MET A 96 -15.91 -7.76 2.43
N THR A 97 -16.00 -7.08 3.57
CA THR A 97 -16.81 -5.86 3.64
C THR A 97 -16.14 -4.75 2.84
N LEU A 98 -16.92 -3.77 2.35
CA LEU A 98 -16.36 -2.63 1.63
C LEU A 98 -15.32 -1.87 2.48
N SER A 99 -15.55 -1.74 3.79
CA SER A 99 -14.63 -1.08 4.70
C SER A 99 -13.30 -1.83 4.78
N ASP A 100 -13.35 -3.16 5.02
CA ASP A 100 -12.15 -3.99 5.08
C ASP A 100 -11.36 -3.96 3.76
N PHE A 101 -12.05 -3.83 2.63
CA PHE A 101 -11.42 -3.72 1.32
C PHE A 101 -10.73 -2.37 1.11
N VAL A 102 -11.37 -1.26 1.50
CA VAL A 102 -10.79 0.09 1.39
C VAL A 102 -9.54 0.23 2.27
N PHE A 103 -9.58 -0.30 3.49
CA PHE A 103 -8.48 -0.25 4.45
C PHE A 103 -7.56 -1.49 4.40
N LEU A 104 -7.68 -2.29 3.34
CA LEU A 104 -6.97 -3.56 3.20
C LEU A 104 -5.46 -3.43 3.42
N PHE A 105 -4.87 -2.33 2.94
CA PHE A 105 -3.42 -2.09 3.00
C PHE A 105 -2.95 -1.25 4.19
N ASP A 106 -3.85 -0.76 5.05
CA ASP A 106 -3.48 0.08 6.19
C ASP A 106 -2.46 -0.58 7.13
N PRO A 107 -2.58 -1.88 7.48
CA PRO A 107 -1.57 -2.56 8.28
C PRO A 107 -0.19 -2.56 7.59
N VAL A 108 -0.15 -2.71 6.27
CA VAL A 108 1.09 -2.70 5.48
C VAL A 108 1.72 -1.30 5.48
N LEU A 109 0.90 -0.27 5.25
CA LEU A 109 1.37 1.12 5.28
C LEU A 109 1.95 1.48 6.64
N LYS A 110 1.30 1.07 7.73
CA LYS A 110 1.80 1.27 9.09
C LYS A 110 3.21 0.69 9.30
N GLU A 111 3.42 -0.56 8.88
CA GLU A 111 4.74 -1.20 8.97
C GLU A 111 5.78 -0.49 8.10
N LEU A 112 5.42 -0.11 6.88
CA LEU A 112 6.30 0.65 5.98
C LEU A 112 6.68 2.01 6.57
N PHE A 113 5.75 2.75 7.16
CA PHE A 113 6.06 4.01 7.83
C PHE A 113 7.03 3.81 9.00
N GLN A 114 6.86 2.76 9.79
CA GLN A 114 7.79 2.43 10.88
C GLN A 114 9.20 2.12 10.35
N LEU A 115 9.31 1.30 9.31
CA LEU A 115 10.58 0.98 8.66
C LEU A 115 11.25 2.22 8.04
N MET A 116 10.45 3.06 7.38
CA MET A 116 10.93 4.28 6.76
C MET A 116 11.40 5.30 7.79
N ARG A 117 10.84 5.38 9.00
CA ARG A 117 11.32 6.30 10.05
C ARG A 117 12.81 6.11 10.36
N HIS A 118 13.26 4.87 10.48
CA HIS A 118 14.68 4.59 10.70
C HIS A 118 15.54 5.00 9.51
N SER A 119 15.07 4.72 8.29
CA SER A 119 15.78 5.10 7.08
C SER A 119 15.83 6.62 6.89
N TYR A 120 14.74 7.32 7.20
CA TYR A 120 14.65 8.76 7.19
C TYR A 120 15.61 9.40 8.21
N SER A 121 15.65 8.89 9.45
CA SER A 121 16.59 9.37 10.47
C SER A 121 18.06 9.25 10.04
N ARG A 122 18.42 8.22 9.27
CA ARG A 122 19.77 8.13 8.67
C ARG A 122 19.93 9.07 7.48
N PHE A 123 18.89 9.22 6.68
CA PHE A 123 18.92 10.11 5.51
C PHE A 123 19.16 11.57 5.91
N THR A 124 18.59 12.03 7.02
CA THR A 124 18.76 13.42 7.50
C THR A 124 20.20 13.76 7.89
N THR A 125 21.07 12.77 8.11
CA THR A 125 22.49 13.00 8.40
C THR A 125 23.38 12.92 7.16
N THR A 126 22.80 12.72 5.97
CA THR A 126 23.55 12.62 4.72
C THR A 126 23.82 14.00 4.13
N THR A 127 24.95 14.13 3.42
CA THR A 127 25.30 15.35 2.66
C THR A 127 24.22 15.73 1.65
N ALA A 128 23.57 14.75 1.02
CA ALA A 128 22.49 15.00 0.06
C ALA A 128 21.31 15.77 0.70
N PHE A 129 20.92 15.39 1.91
CA PHE A 129 19.88 16.09 2.65
C PHE A 129 20.32 17.50 3.06
N HIS A 130 21.55 17.67 3.56
CA HIS A 130 22.09 18.99 3.89
C HIS A 130 22.12 19.93 2.68
N ASN A 131 22.64 19.47 1.54
CA ASN A 131 22.67 20.26 0.30
C ASN A 131 21.28 20.70 -0.16
N PHE A 132 20.27 19.83 0.01
CA PHE A 132 18.87 20.14 -0.32
C PHE A 132 18.29 21.21 0.62
N MET A 133 18.54 21.09 1.92
CA MET A 133 18.08 22.07 2.91
C MET A 133 18.71 23.44 2.70
N GLU A 134 20.01 23.51 2.39
CA GLU A 134 20.70 24.76 2.04
C GLU A 134 20.11 25.43 0.79
N HIS A 135 19.66 24.65 -0.20
CA HIS A 135 19.04 25.20 -1.40
C HIS A 135 17.63 25.76 -1.16
N ILE A 136 16.88 25.19 -0.23
CA ILE A 136 15.49 25.58 0.05
C ILE A 136 15.43 26.71 1.08
N HIS A 137 16.37 26.75 2.01
CA HIS A 137 16.51 27.78 3.02
C HIS A 137 17.89 28.46 2.89
N PRO A 138 18.11 29.26 1.83
CA PRO A 138 19.37 29.98 1.61
C PRO A 138 19.63 31.06 2.66
#